data_AF-A0A6J1T968-F1
#
_entry.id   AF-A0A6J1T968-F1
#
_cell.length_a   1.000
_cell.length_b   1.000
_cell.length_c   1.000
_cell.angle_alpha   90.00
_cell.angle_beta   90.00
_cell.angle_gamma   90.00
#
_symmetry.space_group_name_H-M   'P 1'
#
loop_
_entity.id
_entity.type
_entity.pdbx_description
1 polymer ?
#
loop_
_entity_poly.entity_id
_entity_poly.type
_entity_poly.pdbx_seq_one_letter_code
_entity_poly.pdbx_strand_id
1 'polypeptide(L)'
;MSDSFMIKLPIASCIIYVSVLLLSVFVSSSFSIIVLHLPLLMNDAKDESQHRLKTQLKHLEEELQNAKEESLSLLLTTSKEKELLEKKLTSMKQSVLQVEANNNNDDLGPAYQRLVEERDHLHKQVDDLKSIIEGMQCKIDEMEMRDGSQRQVDLLNSIIVEMQHKNDLLKAHVELLETRCK
;
A
#
# COMPACT_ATOMS: atom_id res chain seq x y z
N MET A 1 -4.57 27.45 93.62
CA MET A 1 -4.69 26.07 93.10
C MET A 1 -5.19 26.20 91.67
N SER A 2 -4.27 26.13 90.71
CA SER A 2 -4.59 26.26 89.29
C SER A 2 -4.05 25.01 88.62
N ASP A 3 -4.95 24.08 88.30
CA ASP A 3 -4.63 22.82 87.64
C ASP A 3 -4.36 23.05 86.16
N SER A 4 -3.19 22.60 85.72
CA SER A 4 -2.72 22.65 84.35
C SER A 4 -3.20 21.39 83.62
N PHE A 5 -4.21 21.52 82.76
CA PHE A 5 -4.70 20.46 81.89
C PHE A 5 -3.69 20.25 80.73
N MET A 6 -2.64 19.49 80.98
CA MET A 6 -1.72 19.04 79.94
C MET A 6 -2.37 17.94 79.10
N ILE A 7 -2.82 18.32 77.91
CA ILE A 7 -3.32 17.43 76.86
C ILE A 7 -2.13 16.60 76.32
N LYS A 8 -1.99 15.35 76.78
CA LYS A 8 -1.11 14.35 76.14
C LYS A 8 -1.84 13.77 74.92
N LEU A 9 -1.70 14.40 73.75
CA LEU A 9 -2.04 13.71 72.49
C LEU A 9 -0.99 12.60 72.25
N PRO A 10 -1.40 11.37 71.90
CA PRO A 10 -0.49 10.24 71.81
C PRO A 10 0.36 10.32 70.54
N ILE A 11 1.68 10.29 70.72
CA ILE A 11 2.71 10.31 69.65
C ILE A 11 2.42 9.30 68.52
N ALA A 12 1.79 8.17 68.86
CA ALA A 12 1.36 7.16 67.89
C ALA A 12 0.35 7.69 66.84
N SER A 13 -0.54 8.61 67.22
CA SER A 13 -1.51 9.21 66.29
C SER A 13 -0.83 10.14 65.28
N CYS A 14 0.21 10.88 65.71
CA CYS A 14 0.99 11.74 64.80
C CYS A 14 1.79 10.91 63.78
N ILE A 15 2.40 9.80 64.19
CA ILE A 15 3.17 8.94 63.28
C ILE A 15 2.27 8.35 62.19
N ILE A 16 1.10 7.82 62.58
CA ILE A 16 0.14 7.26 61.62
C ILE A 16 -0.33 8.34 60.63
N TYR A 17 -0.63 9.55 61.12
CA TYR A 17 -1.07 10.66 60.27
C TYR A 17 0.00 11.06 59.23
N VAL A 18 1.26 11.17 59.66
CA VAL A 18 2.38 11.50 58.76
C VAL A 18 2.63 10.38 57.73
N SER A 19 2.54 9.12 58.13
CA SER A 19 2.68 7.98 57.20
C SER A 19 1.57 7.94 56.15
N VAL A 20 0.31 8.18 56.56
CA VAL A 20 -0.83 8.26 55.64
C VAL A 20 -0.67 9.47 54.69
N LEU A 21 -0.21 10.62 55.20
CA LEU A 21 0.03 11.79 54.37
C LEU A 21 1.13 11.53 53.32
N LEU A 22 2.25 10.94 53.74
CA LEU A 22 3.36 10.60 52.83
C LEU A 22 2.93 9.59 51.76
N LEU A 23 2.16 8.56 52.14
CA LEU A 23 1.60 7.61 51.18
C LEU A 23 0.62 8.30 50.22
N SER A 24 -0.23 9.20 50.71
CA SER A 24 -1.18 9.94 49.86
C SER A 24 -0.47 10.86 48.87
N VAL A 25 0.60 11.54 49.28
CA VAL A 25 1.43 12.39 48.42
C VAL A 25 2.18 11.54 47.41
N PHE A 26 2.73 10.41 47.83
CA PHE A 26 3.45 9.49 46.94
C PHE A 26 2.53 8.88 45.89
N VAL A 27 1.33 8.42 46.29
CA VAL A 27 0.32 7.88 45.37
C VAL A 27 -0.18 8.98 44.41
N SER A 28 -0.46 10.19 44.92
CA SER A 28 -0.92 11.31 44.08
C SER A 28 0.14 11.78 43.08
N SER A 29 1.41 11.81 43.49
CA SER A 29 2.54 12.17 42.63
C SER A 29 2.78 11.11 41.55
N SER A 30 2.78 9.83 41.95
CA SER A 30 2.94 8.70 41.03
C SER A 30 1.81 8.63 40.01
N PHE A 31 0.58 8.86 40.46
CA PHE A 31 -0.60 8.87 39.58
C PHE A 31 -0.55 10.05 38.60
N SER A 32 -0.10 11.23 39.04
CA SER A 32 0.06 12.40 38.16
C SER A 32 1.11 12.16 37.06
N ILE A 33 2.23 11.51 37.39
CA ILE A 33 3.28 11.18 36.41
C ILE A 33 2.73 10.19 35.37
N ILE A 34 2.04 9.14 35.81
CA ILE A 34 1.47 8.12 34.91
C ILE A 34 0.41 8.74 34.00
N VAL A 35 -0.52 9.54 34.54
CA VAL A 35 -1.61 10.16 33.77
C VAL A 35 -1.08 11.18 32.76
N LEU A 36 -0.01 11.92 33.07
CA LEU A 36 0.59 12.87 32.11
C LEU A 36 1.48 12.19 31.06
N HIS A 37 2.25 11.15 31.41
CA HIS A 37 3.25 10.57 30.51
C HIS A 37 2.70 9.46 29.60
N LEU A 38 1.65 8.75 30.03
CA LEU A 38 1.09 7.64 29.25
C LEU A 38 0.44 8.10 27.92
N PRO A 39 -0.31 9.21 27.85
CA PRO A 39 -0.85 9.73 26.59
C PRO A 39 0.23 10.24 25.63
N LEU A 40 1.31 10.84 26.16
CA LEU A 40 2.43 11.34 25.37
C LEU A 40 3.19 10.19 24.68
N LEU A 41 3.55 9.15 25.44
CA LEU A 41 4.23 7.98 24.89
C LEU A 41 3.38 7.20 23.87
N MET A 42 2.06 7.11 24.09
CA MET A 42 1.16 6.45 23.14
C MET A 42 0.96 7.25 21.86
N ASN A 43 0.98 8.59 21.92
CA ASN A 43 0.87 9.43 20.72
C ASN A 43 2.14 9.38 19.87
N ASP A 44 3.32 9.44 20.48
CA ASP A 44 4.60 9.34 19.75
C ASP A 44 4.75 8.00 19.03
N ALA A 45 4.41 6.89 19.70
CA ALA A 45 4.46 5.55 19.09
C ALA A 45 3.44 5.38 17.95
N LYS A 46 2.27 6.01 18.08
CA LYS A 46 1.23 6.01 17.05
C LYS A 46 1.69 6.80 15.82
N ASP A 47 2.21 8.01 16.01
CA ASP A 47 2.68 8.86 14.93
C ASP A 47 3.86 8.24 14.19
N GLU A 48 4.79 7.59 14.90
CA GLU A 48 5.88 6.84 14.29
C GLU A 48 5.38 5.67 13.44
N SER A 49 4.42 4.89 13.96
CA SER A 49 3.83 3.76 13.22
C SER A 49 3.08 4.23 11.97
N GLN A 50 2.35 5.34 12.05
CA GLN A 50 1.64 5.92 10.91
C GLN A 50 2.61 6.47 9.86
N HIS A 51 3.68 7.14 10.29
CA HIS A 51 4.70 7.63 9.37
C HIS A 51 5.41 6.49 8.63
N ARG A 52 5.76 5.40 9.35
CA ARG A 52 6.34 4.20 8.74
C ARG A 52 5.40 3.56 7.73
N LEU A 53 4.13 3.38 8.10
CA LEU A 53 3.12 2.81 7.19
C LEU A 53 2.93 3.67 5.94
N LYS A 54 2.87 4.99 6.10
CA LYS A 54 2.75 5.95 4.98
C LYS A 54 3.95 5.88 4.05
N THR A 55 5.15 5.75 4.60
CA THR A 55 6.39 5.60 3.81
C THR A 55 6.39 4.29 3.03
N GLN A 56 5.98 3.18 3.66
CA GLN A 56 5.88 1.88 3.00
C GLN A 56 4.83 1.89 1.89
N LEU A 57 3.67 2.51 2.14
CA LEU A 57 2.59 2.61 1.15
C LEU A 57 3.05 3.42 -0.06
N LYS A 58 3.73 4.55 0.15
CA LYS A 58 4.31 5.36 -0.92
C LYS A 58 5.35 4.59 -1.74
N HIS A 59 6.20 3.82 -1.07
CA HIS A 59 7.22 3.01 -1.74
C HIS A 59 6.57 1.91 -2.61
N LEU A 60 5.55 1.22 -2.09
CA LEU A 60 4.77 0.22 -2.83
C LEU A 60 4.02 0.82 -4.03
N GLU A 61 3.46 2.02 -3.89
CA GLU A 61 2.83 2.74 -5.00
C GLU A 61 3.84 3.06 -6.11
N GLU A 62 5.04 3.49 -5.74
CA GLU A 62 6.12 3.79 -6.70
C GLU A 62 6.61 2.52 -7.41
N GLU A 63 6.77 1.41 -6.69
CA GLU A 63 7.13 0.12 -7.30
C GLU A 63 6.04 -0.38 -8.26
N LEU A 64 4.76 -0.27 -7.87
CA LEU A 64 3.63 -0.66 -8.71
C LEU A 64 3.58 0.19 -9.99
N GLN A 65 3.78 1.50 -9.87
CA GLN A 65 3.79 2.41 -11.00
C GLN A 65 4.96 2.10 -11.95
N ASN A 66 6.16 1.87 -11.42
CA ASN A 66 7.32 1.49 -12.21
C ASN A 66 7.11 0.15 -12.94
N ALA A 67 6.54 -0.85 -12.27
CA ALA A 67 6.19 -2.13 -12.88
C ALA A 67 5.12 -1.97 -13.98
N LYS A 68 4.16 -1.06 -13.82
CA LYS A 68 3.15 -0.74 -14.84
C LYS A 68 3.81 -0.13 -16.09
N GLU A 69 4.70 0.83 -15.91
CA GLU A 69 5.43 1.48 -17.01
C GLU A 69 6.34 0.49 -17.75
N GLU A 70 7.05 -0.37 -17.02
CA GLU A 70 7.89 -1.42 -17.62
C GLU A 70 7.05 -2.42 -18.43
N SER A 71 5.90 -2.85 -17.89
CA SER A 71 4.97 -3.76 -18.57
C SER A 71 4.41 -3.15 -19.86
N LEU A 72 4.04 -1.87 -19.85
CA LEU A 72 3.55 -1.15 -21.04
C LEU A 72 4.65 -1.00 -22.11
N SER A 73 5.87 -0.70 -21.69
CA SER A 73 7.03 -0.61 -22.60
C SER A 73 7.33 -1.95 -23.30
N LEU A 74 7.31 -3.05 -22.54
CA LEU A 74 7.46 -4.39 -23.09
C LEU A 74 6.33 -4.74 -24.06
N LEU A 75 5.08 -4.46 -23.69
CA LEU A 75 3.92 -4.70 -24.55
C LEU A 75 4.03 -3.97 -25.90
N LEU A 76 4.45 -2.70 -25.88
CA LEU A 76 4.66 -1.91 -27.09
C LEU A 76 5.76 -2.52 -27.97
N THR A 77 6.83 -3.02 -27.36
CA THR A 77 7.95 -3.64 -28.08
C THR A 77 7.52 -4.95 -28.72
N THR A 78 6.84 -5.83 -27.98
CA THR A 78 6.30 -7.09 -28.50
C THR A 78 5.25 -6.85 -29.60
N SER A 79 4.44 -5.79 -29.47
CA SER A 79 3.47 -5.40 -30.51
C SER A 79 4.16 -5.02 -31.83
N LYS A 80 5.25 -4.24 -31.77
CA LYS A 80 6.04 -3.88 -32.95
C LYS A 80 6.71 -5.10 -33.60
N GLU A 81 7.23 -6.02 -32.79
CA GLU A 81 7.83 -7.26 -33.29
C GLU A 81 6.80 -8.14 -34.00
N LYS A 82 5.59 -8.26 -33.45
CA LYS A 82 4.47 -8.95 -34.09
C LYS A 82 4.14 -8.34 -35.46
N GLU A 83 4.02 -7.01 -35.56
CA GLU A 83 3.72 -6.32 -36.82
C GLU A 83 4.82 -6.58 -37.88
N LEU A 84 6.09 -6.57 -37.45
CA LEU A 84 7.22 -6.88 -38.33
C LEU A 84 7.17 -8.33 -38.85
N LEU A 85 6.84 -9.28 -37.98
CA LEU A 85 6.70 -10.69 -38.36
C LEU A 85 5.52 -10.91 -39.31
N GLU A 86 4.38 -10.24 -39.10
CA GLU A 86 3.24 -10.29 -40.03
C GLU A 86 3.59 -9.74 -41.41
N LYS A 87 4.34 -8.63 -41.48
CA LYS A 87 4.87 -8.09 -42.76
C LYS A 87 5.82 -9.07 -43.45
N LYS A 88 6.71 -9.73 -42.71
CA LYS A 88 7.59 -10.77 -43.27
C LYS A 88 6.79 -11.96 -43.80
N LEU A 89 5.79 -12.43 -43.04
CA LEU A 89 4.94 -13.55 -43.42
C LEU A 89 4.15 -13.26 -44.70
N THR A 90 3.59 -12.05 -44.83
CA THR A 90 2.87 -11.64 -46.04
C THR A 90 3.80 -11.53 -47.25
N SER A 91 4.98 -10.96 -47.10
CA SER A 91 6.00 -10.92 -48.15
C SER A 91 6.42 -12.33 -48.59
N MET A 92 6.63 -13.24 -47.64
CA MET A 92 7.02 -14.62 -47.92
C MET A 92 5.91 -15.37 -48.66
N LYS A 93 4.65 -15.23 -48.22
CA LYS A 93 3.49 -15.80 -48.93
C LYS A 93 3.42 -15.33 -50.38
N GLN A 94 3.68 -14.04 -50.63
CA GLN A 94 3.65 -13.50 -51.98
C GLN A 94 4.79 -14.07 -52.85
N SER A 95 5.98 -14.24 -52.28
CA SER A 95 7.11 -14.90 -52.97
C SER A 95 6.81 -16.37 -53.29
N VAL A 96 6.19 -17.10 -52.36
CA VAL A 96 5.81 -18.51 -52.57
C VAL A 96 4.82 -18.65 -53.74
N LEU A 97 3.77 -17.82 -53.76
CA LEU A 97 2.80 -17.79 -54.86
C LEU A 97 3.45 -17.45 -56.21
N GLN A 98 4.47 -16.59 -56.22
CA GLN A 98 5.19 -16.21 -57.44
C GLN A 98 6.09 -17.35 -57.97
N VAL A 99 6.64 -18.15 -57.06
CA VAL A 99 7.39 -19.38 -57.40
C VAL A 99 6.44 -20.47 -57.91
N GLU A 100 5.25 -20.60 -57.32
CA GLU A 100 4.21 -21.52 -57.81
C GLU A 100 3.73 -21.15 -59.23
N ALA A 101 3.53 -19.85 -59.52
CA ALA A 101 3.07 -19.39 -60.82
C ALA A 101 4.11 -19.55 -61.95
N ASN A 102 5.41 -19.68 -61.61
CA ASN A 102 6.51 -19.72 -62.57
C ASN A 102 7.04 -21.13 -62.90
N ASN A 103 6.60 -22.19 -62.21
CA ASN A 103 7.20 -23.53 -62.34
C ASN A 103 6.24 -24.59 -62.91
N ASN A 104 6.43 -24.90 -64.19
CA ASN A 104 5.88 -26.08 -64.89
C ASN A 104 6.85 -27.28 -64.88
N ASN A 105 7.74 -27.48 -63.89
CA ASN A 105 8.69 -28.60 -63.91
C ASN A 105 9.00 -29.18 -62.50
N ASP A 106 9.10 -30.51 -62.45
CA ASP A 106 9.03 -31.43 -61.30
C ASP A 106 10.14 -31.35 -60.21
N ASP A 107 10.98 -30.31 -60.16
CA ASP A 107 12.15 -30.25 -59.25
C ASP A 107 11.93 -29.38 -58.00
N LEU A 108 10.71 -28.83 -57.81
CA LEU A 108 10.41 -27.82 -56.77
C LEU A 108 9.92 -28.40 -55.42
N GLY A 109 9.63 -29.69 -55.35
CA GLY A 109 9.04 -30.33 -54.15
C GLY A 109 9.79 -30.06 -52.84
N PRO A 110 11.13 -30.24 -52.78
CA PRO A 110 11.89 -30.10 -51.54
C PRO A 110 12.10 -28.65 -51.06
N ALA A 111 12.08 -27.68 -51.97
CA ALA A 111 12.20 -26.26 -51.63
C ALA A 111 10.86 -25.70 -51.15
N TYR A 112 9.77 -26.11 -51.81
CA TYR A 112 8.42 -25.77 -51.43
C TYR A 112 8.05 -26.34 -50.05
N GLN A 113 8.39 -27.61 -49.81
CA GLN A 113 8.18 -28.26 -48.52
C GLN A 113 8.88 -27.51 -47.37
N ARG A 114 10.12 -27.04 -47.58
CA ARG A 114 10.84 -26.23 -46.59
C ARG A 114 10.16 -24.89 -46.29
N LEU A 115 9.65 -24.19 -47.30
CA LEU A 115 8.92 -22.93 -47.11
C LEU A 115 7.58 -23.14 -46.39
N VAL A 116 6.91 -24.26 -46.65
CA VAL A 116 5.68 -24.64 -45.96
C VAL A 116 5.96 -24.92 -44.48
N GLU A 117 7.02 -25.67 -44.17
CA GLU A 117 7.46 -25.94 -42.80
C GLU A 117 7.88 -24.67 -42.05
N GLU A 118 8.60 -23.76 -42.72
CA GLU A 118 8.97 -22.46 -42.15
C GLU A 118 7.74 -21.58 -41.88
N ARG A 119 6.77 -21.58 -42.80
CA ARG A 119 5.48 -20.89 -42.62
C ARG A 119 4.71 -21.44 -41.43
N ASP A 120 4.63 -22.76 -41.27
CA ASP A 120 3.93 -23.39 -40.16
C ASP A 120 4.64 -23.11 -38.83
N HIS A 121 5.97 -23.12 -38.83
CA HIS A 121 6.75 -22.73 -37.66
C HIS A 121 6.49 -21.29 -37.24
N LEU A 122 6.56 -20.34 -38.18
CA LEU A 122 6.29 -18.93 -37.91
C LEU A 122 4.84 -18.70 -37.46
N HIS A 123 3.88 -19.43 -38.02
CA HIS A 123 2.48 -19.33 -37.60
C HIS A 123 2.31 -19.73 -36.13
N LYS A 124 2.95 -20.82 -35.72
CA LYS A 124 2.95 -21.25 -34.32
C LYS A 124 3.58 -20.20 -33.39
N GLN A 125 4.70 -19.58 -33.78
CA GLN A 125 5.31 -18.51 -32.98
C GLN A 125 4.36 -17.30 -32.83
N VAL A 126 3.61 -16.95 -33.86
CA VAL A 126 2.60 -15.88 -33.81
C VAL A 126 1.47 -16.22 -32.84
N ASP A 127 0.99 -17.46 -32.85
CA ASP A 127 -0.06 -17.92 -31.93
C ASP A 127 0.43 -17.92 -30.48
N ASP A 128 1.66 -18.36 -30.22
CA ASP A 128 2.28 -18.34 -28.90
C ASP A 128 2.42 -16.88 -28.38
N LEU A 129 2.90 -15.96 -29.23
CA LEU A 129 2.99 -14.54 -28.89
C LEU A 129 1.62 -13.91 -28.61
N LYS A 130 0.59 -14.31 -29.36
CA LYS A 130 -0.79 -13.84 -29.14
C LYS A 130 -1.30 -14.27 -27.76
N SER A 131 -1.06 -15.52 -27.38
CA SER A 131 -1.41 -16.04 -26.05
C SER A 131 -0.69 -15.29 -24.92
N ILE A 132 0.60 -14.96 -25.10
CA ILE A 132 1.36 -14.16 -24.14
C ILE A 132 0.77 -12.75 -23.97
N ILE A 133 0.43 -12.09 -25.08
CA ILE A 133 -0.19 -10.75 -25.06
C ILE A 133 -1.54 -10.78 -24.33
N GLU A 134 -2.39 -11.76 -24.62
CA GLU A 134 -3.68 -11.92 -23.94
C GLU A 134 -3.50 -12.14 -22.42
N GLY A 135 -2.53 -12.97 -22.04
CA GLY A 135 -2.18 -13.17 -20.63
C GLY A 135 -1.62 -11.92 -19.93
N MET A 136 -0.82 -11.12 -20.62
CA MET A 136 -0.32 -9.84 -20.10
C MET A 136 -1.45 -8.82 -19.94
N GLN A 137 -2.38 -8.76 -20.90
CA GLN A 137 -3.54 -7.87 -20.82
C GLN A 137 -4.41 -8.20 -19.60
N CYS A 138 -4.71 -9.49 -19.35
CA CYS A 138 -5.44 -9.90 -18.16
C CYS A 138 -4.75 -9.46 -16.87
N LYS A 139 -3.41 -9.56 -16.80
CA LYS A 139 -2.65 -9.09 -15.63
C LYS A 139 -2.69 -7.57 -15.45
N ILE A 140 -2.65 -6.82 -16.55
CA ILE A 140 -2.83 -5.36 -16.53
C ILE A 140 -4.22 -5.02 -15.99
N ASP A 141 -5.26 -5.66 -16.50
CA ASP A 141 -6.64 -5.45 -16.06
C ASP A 141 -6.82 -5.82 -14.58
N GLU A 142 -6.19 -6.90 -14.10
CA GLU A 142 -6.15 -7.28 -12.68
C GLU A 142 -5.42 -6.25 -11.80
N MET A 143 -4.31 -5.68 -12.28
CA MET A 143 -3.58 -4.63 -11.57
C MET A 143 -4.39 -3.33 -11.51
N GLU A 144 -5.10 -2.97 -12.58
CA GLU A 144 -6.03 -1.83 -12.61
C GLU A 144 -7.23 -2.05 -11.68
N MET A 145 -7.77 -3.27 -11.62
CA MET A 145 -8.82 -3.63 -10.68
C MET A 145 -8.34 -3.69 -9.22
N ARG A 146 -7.02 -3.87 -8.98
CA ARG A 146 -6.39 -3.82 -7.66
C ARG A 146 -6.32 -2.39 -7.07
N ASP A 147 -6.89 -1.40 -7.77
CA ASP A 147 -7.42 -0.14 -7.21
C ASP A 147 -8.39 -0.32 -6.02
N GLY A 148 -8.79 -1.56 -5.69
CA GLY A 148 -9.39 -1.88 -4.39
C GLY A 148 -8.58 -1.38 -3.19
N SER A 149 -7.24 -1.30 -3.30
CA SER A 149 -6.40 -0.68 -2.26
C SER A 149 -6.56 0.84 -2.24
N GLN A 150 -6.66 1.49 -3.41
CA GLN A 150 -6.93 2.93 -3.50
C GLN A 150 -8.28 3.28 -2.87
N ARG A 151 -9.34 2.48 -3.14
CA ARG A 151 -10.65 2.67 -2.49
C ARG A 151 -10.60 2.46 -0.97
N GLN A 152 -9.77 1.54 -0.48
CA GLN A 152 -9.54 1.38 0.97
C GLN A 152 -8.79 2.57 1.56
N VAL A 153 -7.79 3.12 0.86
CA VAL A 153 -7.07 4.33 1.25
C VAL A 153 -8.02 5.54 1.29
N ASP A 154 -8.89 5.69 0.30
CA ASP A 154 -9.88 6.77 0.25
C ASP A 154 -10.90 6.65 1.39
N LEU A 155 -11.37 5.43 1.67
CA LEU A 155 -12.27 5.17 2.80
C LEU A 155 -11.59 5.47 4.14
N LEU A 156 -10.35 5.03 4.33
CA LEU A 156 -9.56 5.31 5.54
C LEU A 156 -9.29 6.80 5.70
N ASN A 157 -8.97 7.52 4.62
CA ASN A 157 -8.82 8.97 4.64
C ASN A 157 -10.12 9.67 5.04
N SER A 158 -11.27 9.24 4.50
CA SER A 158 -12.58 9.77 4.91
C SER A 158 -12.84 9.57 6.41
N ILE A 159 -12.50 8.39 6.95
CA ILE A 159 -12.64 8.08 8.38
C ILE A 159 -11.69 8.96 9.22
N ILE A 160 -10.45 9.18 8.77
CA ILE A 160 -9.48 10.04 9.47
C ILE A 160 -10.00 11.49 9.56
N VAL A 161 -10.52 12.04 8.45
CA VAL A 161 -11.09 13.39 8.41
C VAL A 161 -12.28 13.51 9.38
N GLU A 162 -13.17 12.53 9.40
CA GLU A 162 -14.31 12.54 10.32
C GLU A 162 -13.88 12.48 11.79
N MET A 163 -12.85 11.68 12.11
CA MET A 163 -12.30 11.58 13.46
C MET A 163 -11.59 12.86 13.90
N GLN A 164 -10.86 13.52 13.00
CA GLN A 164 -10.24 14.82 13.28
C GLN A 164 -11.30 15.86 13.65
N HIS A 165 -12.38 15.93 12.86
CA HIS A 165 -13.48 16.86 13.15
C HIS A 165 -14.14 16.62 14.50
N LYS A 166 -14.38 15.35 14.86
CA LYS A 166 -14.92 14.99 16.19
C LYS A 166 -13.98 15.38 17.32
N ASN A 167 -12.67 15.24 17.12
CA ASN A 167 -11.67 15.62 18.11
C ASN A 167 -11.62 17.14 18.32
N ASP A 168 -11.62 17.91 17.23
CA ASP A 168 -11.67 19.38 17.29
C ASP A 168 -12.92 19.87 18.02
N LEU A 169 -14.07 19.25 17.76
CA LEU A 169 -15.31 19.55 18.47
C LEU A 169 -15.20 19.24 19.97
N LEU A 170 -14.64 18.08 20.32
CA LEU A 170 -14.41 17.70 21.72
C LEU A 170 -13.50 18.71 22.43
N LYS A 171 -12.42 19.13 21.76
CA LYS A 171 -11.47 20.10 22.27
C LYS A 171 -12.13 21.44 22.57
N ALA A 172 -12.96 21.92 21.65
CA ALA A 172 -13.75 23.14 21.86
C ALA A 172 -14.73 23.01 23.04
N HIS A 173 -15.37 21.84 23.22
CA HIS A 173 -16.23 21.59 24.37
C HIS A 173 -15.46 21.60 25.70
N VAL A 174 -14.26 21.04 25.74
CA VAL A 174 -13.39 21.05 26.92
C VAL A 174 -12.98 22.48 27.25
N GLU A 175 -12.53 23.27 26.29
CA GLU A 175 -12.17 24.69 26.49
C GLU A 175 -13.34 25.52 27.05
N LEU A 176 -14.56 25.26 26.59
CA LEU A 176 -15.78 25.93 27.04
C LEU A 176 -16.19 25.49 28.47
N LEU A 177 -15.87 24.26 28.88
CA LEU A 177 -16.07 23.81 30.25
C LEU A 177 -15.01 24.39 31.18
N GLU A 178 -13.74 24.41 30.78
CA GLU A 178 -12.65 25.00 31.56
C GLU A 178 -12.86 26.50 31.82
N THR A 179 -13.41 27.22 30.84
CA THR A 179 -13.76 28.65 31.00
C THR A 179 -15.00 28.89 31.85
N ARG A 180 -15.91 27.92 31.98
CA ARG A 180 -17.07 28.01 32.90
C ARG A 180 -16.78 27.59 34.33
N CYS A 181 -15.73 26.79 34.55
CA CYS A 181 -15.30 26.32 35.87
C CYS A 181 -14.21 27.22 36.51
N LYS A 182 -13.74 28.25 35.80
CA LYS A 182 -12.90 29.33 36.34
C LYS A 182 -13.76 30.53 36.70
#